data_AF-A0A7S4MLM2-F1
#
_entry.id   AF-A0A7S4MLM2-F1
#
_cell.length_a   1.000
_cell.length_b   1.000
_cell.length_c   1.000
_cell.angle_alpha   90.00
_cell.angle_beta   90.00
_cell.angle_gamma   90.00
#
_symmetry.space_group_name_H-M   'P 1'
#
loop_
_entity.id
_entity.type
_entity.pdbx_description
1 polymer ?
#
loop_
_entity_poly.entity_id
_entity_poly.type
_entity_poly.pdbx_seq_one_letter_code
_entity_poly.pdbx_strand_id
1 'polypeptide(L)'
;AILRSSHPATKKKVLEVLSHISKRIKAAPSLKLPMEKLVEQYLDSSSSNLQKNFTLVYIQTGFPRAEGEKRKQMLCTLLDKLHERPEQVQDILLSLLLGTISQVSFPR
;
A
#
# COMPACT_ATOMS: atom_id res chain seq x y z
N ALA A 1 17.98 2.13 1.27
CA ALA A 1 17.97 2.34 2.73
C ALA A 1 18.13 3.82 3.11
N ILE A 2 17.22 4.72 2.67
CA ILE A 2 17.26 6.16 3.01
C ILE A 2 16.23 6.51 4.09
N LEU A 3 15.10 5.80 4.11
CA LEU A 3 14.04 5.93 5.13
C LEU A 3 14.43 5.47 6.54
N ARG A 4 15.61 4.86 6.70
CA ARG A 4 16.17 4.43 7.99
C ARG A 4 17.11 5.45 8.62
N SER A 5 17.39 6.57 7.96
CA SER A 5 18.36 7.53 8.50
C SER A 5 17.79 8.28 9.70
N SER A 6 18.56 8.34 10.78
CA SER A 6 18.17 8.99 12.04
C SER A 6 18.35 10.52 12.01
N HIS A 7 18.91 11.08 10.94
CA HIS A 7 19.22 12.51 10.86
C HIS A 7 17.97 13.33 10.45
N PRO A 8 17.52 14.31 11.27
CA PRO A 8 16.29 15.06 11.02
C PRO A 8 16.23 15.75 9.65
N ALA A 9 17.36 16.31 9.19
CA ALA A 9 17.43 16.96 7.88
C ALA A 9 17.21 15.98 6.71
N THR A 10 17.74 14.77 6.82
CA THR A 10 17.57 13.72 5.81
C THR A 10 16.14 13.22 5.80
N LYS A 11 15.54 12.99 6.99
CA LYS A 11 14.12 12.60 7.10
C LYS A 11 13.20 13.65 6.45
N LYS A 12 13.44 14.94 6.69
CA LYS A 12 12.68 16.04 6.06
C LYS A 12 12.77 15.98 4.53
N LYS A 13 13.97 15.82 3.98
CA LYS A 13 14.15 15.74 2.52
C LYS A 13 13.50 14.50 1.92
N VAL A 14 13.56 13.37 2.62
CA VAL A 14 12.89 12.13 2.19
C VAL A 14 11.38 12.30 2.14
N LEU A 15 10.78 12.91 3.17
CA LEU A 15 9.34 13.20 3.19
C LEU A 15 8.93 14.16 2.07
N GLU A 16 9.73 15.19 1.81
CA GLU A 16 9.51 16.13 0.71
C GLU A 16 9.50 15.40 -0.64
N VAL A 17 10.51 14.57 -0.92
CA VAL A 17 10.59 13.76 -2.15
C VAL A 17 9.42 12.79 -2.26
N LEU A 18 9.07 12.08 -1.19
CA LEU A 18 7.91 11.17 -1.18
C LEU A 18 6.59 11.92 -1.45
N SER A 19 6.46 13.16 -0.99
CA SER A 19 5.29 13.99 -1.28
C SER A 19 5.17 14.30 -2.78
N HIS A 20 6.29 14.61 -3.45
CA HIS A 20 6.31 14.85 -4.90
C HIS A 20 6.02 13.58 -5.70
N ILE A 21 6.57 12.44 -5.27
CA ILE A 21 6.28 11.14 -5.86
C ILE A 21 4.78 10.83 -5.73
N SER A 22 4.22 11.01 -4.53
CA SER A 22 2.79 10.81 -4.27
C SER A 22 1.90 11.68 -5.17
N LYS A 23 2.26 12.96 -5.35
CA LYS A 23 1.54 13.87 -6.26
C LYS A 23 1.59 13.39 -7.71
N ARG A 24 2.76 12.95 -8.21
CA ARG A 24 2.92 12.43 -9.58
C ARG A 24 2.13 11.14 -9.80
N ILE A 25 2.14 10.22 -8.82
CA ILE A 25 1.36 8.97 -8.88
C ILE A 25 -0.15 9.28 -8.97
N LYS A 26 -0.63 10.26 -8.21
CA LYS A 26 -2.03 10.69 -8.26
C LYS A 26 -2.39 11.33 -9.61
N ALA A 27 -1.49 12.13 -10.18
CA ALA A 27 -1.68 12.78 -11.47
C ALA A 27 -1.63 11.82 -12.68
N ALA A 28 -1.10 10.60 -12.51
CA ALA A 28 -1.00 9.59 -13.55
C ALA A 28 -1.79 8.30 -13.17
N PRO A 29 -3.12 8.24 -13.43
CA PRO A 29 -3.95 7.09 -13.09
C PRO A 29 -3.58 5.79 -13.82
N SER A 30 -3.04 5.90 -15.04
CA SER A 30 -2.59 4.76 -15.86
C SER A 30 -1.26 4.15 -15.41
N LEU A 31 -0.54 4.81 -14.50
CA LEU A 31 0.73 4.32 -14.00
C LEU A 31 0.52 3.06 -13.14
N LYS A 32 1.07 1.93 -13.60
CA LYS A 32 1.15 0.70 -12.82
C LYS A 32 2.22 0.83 -11.73
N LEU A 33 1.85 0.50 -10.50
CA LEU A 33 2.75 0.47 -9.35
C LEU A 33 3.30 -0.96 -9.16
N PRO A 34 4.52 -1.13 -8.62
CA PRO A 34 5.11 -2.43 -8.35
C PRO A 34 4.46 -3.05 -7.10
N MET A 35 3.20 -3.49 -7.23
CA MET A 35 2.37 -3.88 -6.09
C MET A 35 2.94 -5.07 -5.30
N GLU A 36 3.50 -6.06 -5.98
CA GLU A 36 4.15 -7.23 -5.34
C GLU A 36 5.26 -6.77 -4.39
N LYS A 37 6.18 -5.91 -4.85
CA LYS A 37 7.25 -5.34 -4.03
C LYS A 37 6.74 -4.47 -2.88
N LEU A 38 5.64 -3.76 -3.09
CA LEU A 38 5.02 -2.95 -2.03
C LEU A 38 4.45 -3.85 -0.94
N VAL A 39 3.75 -4.93 -1.30
CA VAL A 39 3.23 -5.90 -0.32
C VAL A 39 4.37 -6.57 0.44
N GLU A 40 5.43 -7.02 -0.25
CA GLU A 40 6.64 -7.56 0.38
C GLU A 40 7.26 -6.59 1.39
N GLN A 41 7.44 -5.32 1.00
CA GLN A 41 8.01 -4.30 1.89
C GLN A 41 7.11 -4.00 3.10
N TYR A 42 5.79 -4.10 2.94
CA TYR A 42 4.83 -3.89 4.02
C TYR A 42 4.89 -5.03 5.06
N LEU A 43 5.01 -6.28 4.58
CA LEU A 43 5.07 -7.48 5.41
C LEU A 43 6.45 -7.69 6.05
N ASP A 44 7.51 -7.08 5.51
CA ASP A 44 8.85 -7.15 6.08
C ASP A 44 8.87 -6.63 7.53
N SER A 45 9.29 -7.50 8.46
CA SER A 45 9.45 -7.17 9.87
C SER A 45 10.55 -6.14 10.11
N SER A 46 11.52 -6.02 9.18
CA SER A 46 12.62 -5.05 9.22
C SER A 46 12.23 -3.65 8.73
N SER A 47 11.02 -3.49 8.20
CA SER A 47 10.49 -2.18 7.79
C SER A 47 10.10 -1.34 9.00
N SER A 48 10.62 -0.11 9.06
CA SER A 48 10.18 0.88 10.06
C SER A 48 8.71 1.23 9.90
N ASN A 49 8.07 1.69 10.99
CA ASN A 49 6.67 2.13 10.94
C ASN A 49 6.42 3.21 9.88
N LEU A 50 7.38 4.12 9.68
CA LEU A 50 7.29 5.13 8.63
C LEU A 50 7.26 4.50 7.24
N GLN A 51 8.13 3.51 6.99
CA GLN A 51 8.13 2.76 5.72
C GLN A 51 6.80 2.03 5.53
N LYS A 52 6.31 1.32 6.56
CA LYS A 52 5.04 0.59 6.50
C LYS A 52 3.86 1.52 6.18
N ASN A 53 3.79 2.69 6.82
CA ASN A 53 2.73 3.67 6.59
C ASN A 53 2.74 4.22 5.16
N PHE A 54 3.91 4.60 4.62
CA PHE A 54 3.99 5.06 3.23
C PHE A 54 3.70 3.95 2.24
N THR A 55 4.20 2.74 2.48
CA THR A 55 3.91 1.58 1.65
C THR A 55 2.40 1.30 1.63
N LEU A 56 1.71 1.38 2.77
CA LEU A 56 0.27 1.20 2.85
C LEU A 56 -0.50 2.23 2.01
N VAL A 57 -0.10 3.51 2.04
CA VAL A 57 -0.69 4.56 1.19
C VAL A 57 -0.53 4.24 -0.30
N TYR A 58 0.64 3.74 -0.70
CA TYR A 58 0.87 3.35 -2.09
C TYR A 58 0.12 2.07 -2.48
N ILE A 59 -0.02 1.11 -1.56
CA ILE A 59 -0.89 -0.05 -1.75
C ILE A 59 -2.32 0.43 -1.98
N GLN A 60 -2.87 1.27 -1.10
CA GLN A 60 -4.23 1.79 -1.23
C GLN A 60 -4.46 2.52 -2.56
N THR A 61 -3.47 3.32 -3.00
CA THR A 61 -3.56 4.08 -4.25
C THR A 61 -3.41 3.21 -5.50
N GLY A 62 -2.56 2.18 -5.43
CA GLY A 62 -2.23 1.32 -6.57
C GLY A 62 -3.13 0.10 -6.72
N PHE A 63 -3.77 -0.32 -5.63
CA PHE A 63 -4.60 -1.52 -5.62
C PHE A 63 -5.77 -1.46 -6.63
N PRO A 64 -6.52 -0.34 -6.77
CA PRO A 64 -7.54 -0.20 -7.81
C PRO A 64 -7.00 -0.16 -9.25
N ARG A 65 -5.68 -0.10 -9.45
CA ARG A 65 -5.00 -0.08 -10.76
C ARG A 65 -4.43 -1.44 -11.15
N ALA A 66 -4.30 -2.37 -10.20
CA ALA A 66 -3.76 -3.70 -10.43
C ALA A 66 -4.76 -4.60 -11.19
N GLU A 67 -4.30 -5.66 -11.82
CA GLU A 67 -5.15 -6.65 -12.51
C GLU A 67 -5.96 -7.49 -11.51
N GLY A 68 -7.18 -7.90 -11.88
CA GLY A 68 -8.16 -8.50 -10.97
C GLY A 68 -7.66 -9.76 -10.23
N GLU A 69 -6.99 -10.68 -10.93
CA GLU A 69 -6.44 -11.90 -10.32
C GLU A 69 -5.31 -11.59 -9.32
N LYS A 70 -4.42 -10.66 -9.67
CA LYS A 70 -3.35 -10.23 -8.76
C LYS A 70 -3.91 -9.55 -7.51
N ARG A 71 -5.01 -8.81 -7.62
CA ARG A 71 -5.67 -8.19 -6.45
C ARG A 71 -6.12 -9.24 -5.45
N LYS A 72 -6.74 -10.34 -5.90
CA LYS A 72 -7.22 -11.42 -5.02
C LYS A 72 -6.06 -12.01 -4.22
N GLN A 73 -4.97 -12.36 -4.91
CA GLN A 73 -3.78 -12.94 -4.28
C GLN A 73 -3.19 -12.01 -3.22
N MET A 74 -2.96 -10.73 -3.57
CA MET A 74 -2.43 -9.73 -2.64
C MET A 74 -3.34 -9.51 -1.45
N LEU A 75 -4.66 -9.47 -1.68
CA LEU A 75 -5.63 -9.21 -0.63
C LEU A 75 -5.62 -10.34 0.42
N CYS A 76 -5.54 -11.60 0.00
CA CYS A 76 -5.40 -12.72 0.93
C CYS A 76 -4.17 -12.56 1.83
N THR A 77 -3.01 -12.19 1.24
CA THR A 77 -1.78 -11.96 2.02
C THR A 77 -1.91 -10.74 2.94
N LEU A 78 -2.57 -9.68 2.48
CA LEU A 78 -2.75 -8.46 3.27
C LEU A 78 -3.76 -8.64 4.40
N LEU A 79 -4.76 -9.51 4.26
CA LEU A 79 -5.74 -9.80 5.30
C LEU A 79 -5.23 -10.82 6.32
N ASP A 80 -4.09 -11.46 6.06
CA ASP A 80 -3.46 -12.34 7.04
C ASP A 80 -3.15 -11.57 8.33
N LYS A 81 -3.57 -12.16 9.45
CA LYS A 81 -3.45 -11.58 10.79
C LYS A 81 -4.00 -10.15 10.91
N LEU A 82 -5.12 -9.86 10.24
CA LEU A 82 -5.77 -8.55 10.29
C LEU A 82 -6.00 -8.04 11.72
N HIS A 83 -6.43 -8.93 12.61
CA HIS A 83 -6.75 -8.62 14.01
C HIS A 83 -5.56 -8.11 14.84
N GLU A 84 -4.31 -8.42 14.43
CA GLU A 84 -3.10 -7.97 15.12
C GLU A 84 -2.72 -6.52 14.73
N ARG A 85 -3.42 -5.92 13.77
CA ARG A 85 -3.07 -4.61 13.19
C ARG A 85 -3.88 -3.48 13.85
N PRO A 86 -3.39 -2.24 13.83
CA PRO A 86 -4.16 -1.09 14.31
C PRO A 86 -5.49 -0.93 13.57
N GLU A 87 -6.53 -0.47 14.25
CA GLU A 87 -7.90 -0.32 13.70
C GLU A 87 -7.94 0.45 12.38
N GLN A 88 -7.22 1.57 12.30
CA GLN A 88 -7.10 2.36 11.07
C GLN A 88 -6.58 1.55 9.87
N VAL A 89 -5.64 0.63 10.11
CA VAL A 89 -5.10 -0.25 9.07
C VAL A 89 -6.10 -1.33 8.71
N GLN A 90 -6.85 -1.85 9.69
CA GLN A 90 -7.92 -2.81 9.44
C GLN A 90 -8.99 -2.21 8.51
N ASP A 91 -9.45 -1.00 8.80
CA ASP A 91 -10.44 -0.28 7.98
C ASP A 91 -9.98 -0.10 6.54
N ILE A 92 -8.72 0.29 6.34
CA ILE A 92 -8.14 0.46 5.00
C ILE A 92 -8.19 -0.88 4.24
N LEU A 93 -7.78 -1.98 4.88
CA LEU A 93 -7.72 -3.29 4.24
C LEU A 93 -9.11 -3.87 3.95
N LEU A 94 -10.07 -3.66 4.86
CA LEU A 94 -11.46 -4.03 4.66
C LEU A 94 -12.11 -3.21 3.53
N SER A 95 -11.79 -1.92 3.43
CA SER A 95 -12.22 -1.08 2.31
C SER A 95 -11.68 -1.59 0.97
N LEU A 96 -10.42 -2.05 0.93
CA LEU A 96 -9.85 -2.69 -0.27
C LEU A 96 -10.57 -4.01 -0.62
N LEU A 97 -10.91 -4.83 0.38
CA LEU A 97 -11.69 -6.06 0.21
C LEU A 97 -13.06 -5.74 -0.41
N LEU A 98 -13.81 -4.79 0.16
CA LEU A 98 -15.11 -4.37 -0.36
C LEU A 98 -15.00 -3.86 -1.80
N GLY A 99 -13.95 -3.10 -2.11
CA GLY A 99 -13.65 -2.64 -3.47
C GLY A 99 -13.47 -3.81 -4.45
N THR A 100 -12.84 -4.91 -4.05
CA THR A 100 -12.71 -6.10 -4.91
C THR A 100 -14.03 -6.85 -5.10
N ILE A 101 -14.83 -7.01 -4.04
CA ILE A 101 -16.11 -7.73 -4.11
C ILE A 101 -17.07 -7.03 -5.08
N SER A 102 -17.08 -5.70 -5.12
CA SER A 102 -17.91 -4.94 -6.08
C SER A 102 -17.58 -5.22 -7.55
N GLN A 103 -16.39 -5.77 -7.84
CA GLN A 103 -15.96 -6.13 -9.20
C GLN A 103 -16.24 -7.61 -9.54
N VAL A 104 -16.68 -8.41 -8.58
CA VAL A 104 -17.06 -9.81 -8.82
C VAL A 104 -18.50 -9.83 -9.33
N SER A 105 -18.67 -10.06 -10.63
CA SER A 105 -19.98 -10.39 -11.19
C SER A 105 -20.40 -11.76 -10.64
N PHE A 106 -21.38 -11.79 -9.75
CA PHE A 106 -21.99 -13.06 -9.33
C PHE A 106 -22.63 -13.71 -10.57
N PRO A 107 -22.30 -14.97 -10.90
CA PRO A 107 -23.04 -15.70 -11.91
C PRO A 107 -24.50 -15.82 -11.43
N ARG A 108 -25.43 -15.36 -12.28
CA ARG A 108 -26.86 -15.56 -12.08
C ARG A 108 -27.25 -17.01 -12.37
#